data_AF-A0A945ZI75-F1
#
_entry.id   AF-A0A945ZI75-F1
#
_cell.length_a   1.000
_cell.length_b   1.000
_cell.length_c   1.000
_cell.angle_alpha   90.00
_cell.angle_beta   90.00
_cell.angle_gamma   90.00
#
_symmetry.space_group_name_H-M   'P 1'
#
loop_
_entity.id
_entity.type
_entity.pdbx_description
1 polymer ?
#
loop_
_entity_poly.entity_id
_entity_poly.type
_entity_poly.pdbx_seq_one_letter_code
_entity_poly.pdbx_strand_id
1 'polypeptide(L)'
;MPILILAILLGLVAAAVPVAAVLGILSLSLDEIFMRGRRSLMLGDFVWEQSIEYILVAIPMFILLGEIMLRAGIARRMYNAVSQWLSWMPGGLMHAN
;
A
#
# COMPACT_ATOMS: atom_id res chain seq x y z
N MET A 1 -17.91 10.92 -25.29
CA MET A 1 -17.20 11.31 -24.05
C MET A 1 -16.37 10.18 -23.45
N PRO A 2 -16.89 8.96 -23.17
CA PRO A 2 -16.07 7.88 -22.58
C PRO A 2 -15.01 7.31 -23.53
N ILE A 3 -15.31 7.25 -24.83
CA ILE A 3 -14.39 6.71 -25.86
C ILE A 3 -13.12 7.58 -26.00
N LEU A 4 -13.24 8.89 -25.80
CA LEU A 4 -12.13 9.83 -25.90
C LEU A 4 -11.19 9.72 -24.69
N ILE A 5 -11.75 9.49 -23.49
CA ILE A 5 -11.00 9.20 -22.26
C ILE A 5 -10.21 7.89 -22.43
N LEU A 6 -10.87 6.85 -22.96
CA LEU A 6 -10.23 5.55 -23.18
C LEU A 6 -9.08 5.63 -24.18
N ALA A 7 -9.25 6.39 -25.27
CA ALA A 7 -8.22 6.58 -26.29
C ALA A 7 -6.97 7.28 -25.74
N ILE A 8 -7.14 8.33 -24.93
CA ILE A 8 -6.02 9.06 -24.34
C ILE A 8 -5.30 8.18 -23.30
N LEU A 9 -6.06 7.45 -22.48
CA LEU A 9 -5.50 6.54 -21.47
C LEU A 9 -4.63 5.46 -22.13
N LEU A 10 -5.12 4.83 -23.20
CA LEU A 10 -4.37 3.79 -23.93
C LEU A 10 -3.09 4.34 -24.59
N GLY A 11 -3.15 5.54 -25.18
CA GLY A 11 -1.98 6.18 -25.80
C GLY A 11 -0.87 6.49 -24.79
N LEU A 12 -1.25 6.93 -23.60
CA LEU A 12 -0.31 7.26 -22.52
C LEU A 12 0.30 6.00 -21.87
N VAL A 13 -0.47 4.92 -21.70
CA VAL A 13 0.04 3.61 -21.24
C VAL A 13 1.03 3.02 -22.26
N ALA A 14 0.75 3.15 -23.56
CA ALA A 14 1.63 2.66 -24.63
C ALA A 14 2.99 3.39 -24.67
N ALA A 15 3.06 4.63 -24.16
CA ALA A 15 4.30 5.40 -24.09
C ALA A 15 5.25 4.96 -22.95
N ALA A 16 4.92 3.88 -22.21
CA ALA A 16 5.69 3.36 -21.07
C ALA A 16 6.00 4.40 -19.97
N VAL A 17 5.23 5.50 -19.95
CA VAL A 17 5.24 6.48 -18.88
C VAL A 17 4.64 5.81 -17.63
N PRO A 18 5.22 6.01 -16.43
CA PRO A 18 4.62 5.50 -15.20
C PRO A 18 3.13 5.85 -15.16
N VAL A 19 2.28 4.85 -14.95
CA VAL A 19 0.81 4.99 -15.04
C VAL A 19 0.30 6.14 -14.16
N ALA A 20 0.96 6.42 -13.04
CA ALA A 20 0.67 7.58 -12.19
C ALA A 20 0.86 8.93 -12.91
N ALA A 21 1.94 9.11 -13.68
CA ALA A 21 2.20 10.34 -14.42
C ALA A 21 1.22 10.51 -15.60
N VAL A 22 0.87 9.42 -16.27
CA VAL A 22 -0.18 9.37 -17.29
C VAL A 22 -1.53 9.86 -16.75
N LEU A 23 -1.97 9.29 -15.62
CA LEU A 23 -3.23 9.63 -14.98
C LEU A 23 -3.22 11.05 -14.43
N GLY A 24 -2.08 11.51 -13.90
CA GLY A 24 -1.91 12.89 -13.43
C GLY A 24 -2.04 13.91 -14.56
N ILE A 25 -1.31 13.72 -15.67
CA ILE A 25 -1.36 14.62 -16.83
C ILE A 25 -2.77 14.63 -17.44
N LEU A 26 -3.40 13.46 -17.61
CA LEU A 26 -4.76 13.36 -18.12
C LEU A 26 -5.77 14.09 -17.21
N SER A 27 -5.67 13.90 -15.90
CA SER A 27 -6.55 14.54 -14.91
C SER A 27 -6.45 16.07 -14.97
N LEU A 28 -5.22 16.61 -14.99
CA LEU A 28 -4.97 18.05 -15.09
C LEU A 28 -5.46 18.63 -16.43
N SER A 29 -5.20 17.93 -17.54
CA SER A 29 -5.60 18.37 -18.88
C SER A 29 -7.12 18.43 -19.02
N LEU A 30 -7.83 17.43 -18.48
CA LEU A 30 -9.29 17.41 -18.50
C LEU A 30 -9.89 18.46 -17.55
N ASP A 31 -9.25 18.75 -16.43
CA ASP A 31 -9.71 19.81 -15.52
C ASP A 31 -9.63 21.19 -16.18
N GLU A 32 -8.54 21.48 -16.90
CA GLU A 32 -8.37 22.75 -17.60
C GLU A 32 -9.41 22.93 -18.71
N ILE A 33 -9.61 21.90 -19.55
CA ILE A 33 -10.49 21.96 -20.71
C ILE A 33 -11.97 22.04 -20.31
N PHE A 34 -12.40 21.25 -19.32
CA PHE A 34 -13.83 21.08 -19.01
C PHE A 34 -14.29 21.84 -17.77
N MET A 35 -13.39 22.15 -16.83
CA MET A 35 -13.72 22.75 -15.54
C MET A 35 -12.93 24.04 -15.25
N ARG A 36 -12.18 24.56 -16.23
CA ARG A 36 -11.38 25.79 -16.14
C ARG A 36 -10.40 25.78 -14.95
N GLY A 37 -9.79 24.63 -14.69
CA GLY A 37 -8.76 24.49 -13.65
C GLY A 37 -9.28 24.55 -12.21
N ARG A 38 -10.60 24.52 -11.99
CA ARG A 38 -11.19 24.73 -10.66
C ARG A 38 -10.91 23.57 -9.69
N ARG A 39 -10.73 22.33 -10.17
CA ARG A 39 -10.39 21.19 -9.29
C ARG A 39 -8.91 21.10 -9.01
N SER A 40 -8.07 21.67 -9.87
CA SER A 40 -6.63 21.77 -9.66
C SER A 40 -6.29 22.46 -8.33
N LEU A 41 -7.10 23.45 -7.93
CA LEU A 41 -6.96 24.13 -6.63
C LEU A 41 -7.16 23.19 -5.42
N MET A 42 -7.88 22.09 -5.57
CA MET A 42 -8.16 21.11 -4.51
C MET A 42 -7.18 19.92 -4.54
N LEU A 43 -6.24 19.89 -5.48
CA LEU A 43 -5.23 18.82 -5.55
C LEU A 43 -4.33 18.80 -4.31
N GLY A 44 -4.07 19.95 -3.71
CA GLY A 44 -3.27 20.03 -2.48
C GLY A 44 -3.89 19.23 -1.34
N ASP A 45 -5.20 19.41 -1.11
CA ASP A 45 -5.95 18.67 -0.09
C ASP A 45 -5.98 17.18 -0.40
N PHE A 46 -6.23 16.81 -1.65
CA PHE A 46 -6.20 15.40 -2.07
C PHE A 46 -4.84 14.74 -1.84
N VAL A 47 -3.75 15.39 -2.25
CA VAL A 47 -2.39 14.87 -2.06
C VAL A 47 -2.06 14.77 -0.57
N TRP A 48 -2.47 15.76 0.23
CA TRP A 48 -2.30 15.73 1.67
C TRP A 48 -3.03 14.54 2.31
N GLU A 49 -4.31 14.34 1.99
CA GLU A 49 -5.10 13.20 2.47
C GLU A 49 -4.48 11.84 2.10
N GLN A 50 -3.98 11.68 0.87
CA GLN A 50 -3.31 10.45 0.46
C GLN A 50 -1.94 10.27 1.11
N SER A 51 -1.27 11.35 1.49
CA SER A 51 0.06 11.30 2.13
C SER A 51 -0.02 10.93 3.61
N ILE A 52 -1.14 11.24 4.27
CA ILE A 52 -1.39 10.88 5.68
C ILE A 52 -2.13 9.54 5.82
N GLU A 53 -2.17 8.76 4.74
CA GLU A 53 -2.83 7.47 4.71
C GLU A 53 -2.17 6.51 5.73
N TYR A 54 -3.01 5.87 6.54
CA TYR A 54 -2.57 5.11 7.70
C TYR A 54 -1.69 3.90 7.33
N ILE A 55 -1.98 3.22 6.21
CA ILE A 55 -1.26 2.02 5.78
C ILE A 55 0.20 2.36 5.44
N LEU A 56 0.48 3.53 4.87
CA LEU A 56 1.84 4.02 4.61
C LEU A 56 2.72 4.05 5.88
N VAL A 57 2.12 4.32 7.04
CA VAL A 57 2.82 4.32 8.34
C VAL A 57 2.74 2.96 9.04
N ALA A 58 1.61 2.26 8.91
CA ALA A 58 1.37 0.99 9.58
C ALA A 58 2.31 -0.12 9.08
N ILE A 59 2.60 -0.19 7.78
CA ILE A 59 3.46 -1.24 7.21
C ILE A 59 4.89 -1.18 7.80
N PRO A 60 5.61 -0.05 7.75
CA PRO A 60 6.95 0.03 8.35
C PRO A 60 6.96 -0.28 9.84
N MET A 61 5.95 0.21 10.58
CA MET A 61 5.85 -0.03 12.02
C MET A 61 5.61 -1.50 12.35
N PHE A 62 4.82 -2.20 11.54
CA PHE A 62 4.62 -3.65 11.69
C PHE A 62 5.90 -4.44 11.41
N ILE A 63 6.64 -4.10 10.35
CA ILE A 63 7.93 -4.71 10.04
C ILE A 63 8.93 -4.48 11.17
N LEU A 64 9.02 -3.24 11.66
CA LEU A 64 9.89 -2.88 12.78
C LEU A 64 9.54 -3.65 14.05
N LEU A 65 8.25 -3.75 14.38
CA LEU A 65 7.77 -4.53 15.52
C LEU A 65 8.17 -6.01 15.38
N GLY A 66 8.00 -6.60 14.20
CA GLY A 66 8.43 -7.97 13.92
C GLY A 66 9.92 -8.17 14.16
N GLU A 67 10.75 -7.24 13.68
CA GLU A 67 12.20 -7.27 13.87
C GLU A 67 12.60 -7.12 15.35
N ILE A 68 11.92 -6.23 16.09
CA ILE A 68 12.10 -6.07 17.54
C ILE A 68 11.74 -7.36 18.28
N MET A 69 10.61 -7.98 17.95
CA MET A 69 10.16 -9.24 18.56
C MET A 69 11.14 -10.39 18.30
N LEU A 70 11.74 -10.43 17.10
CA LEU A 70 12.75 -11.41 16.72
C LEU A 70 14.04 -11.19 17.50
N ARG A 71 14.59 -9.97 17.49
CA ARG A 71 15.86 -9.62 18.16
C ARG A 71 15.78 -9.69 19.68
N ALA A 72 14.65 -9.31 20.27
CA ALA A 72 14.42 -9.42 21.71
C ALA A 72 14.17 -10.87 22.18
N GLY A 73 14.15 -11.84 21.27
CA GLY A 73 13.87 -13.25 21.54
C GLY A 73 12.45 -13.52 22.03
N ILE A 74 11.53 -12.55 21.88
CA ILE A 74 10.13 -12.70 22.30
C ILE A 74 9.47 -13.79 21.47
N ALA A 75 9.70 -13.81 20.15
CA ALA A 75 9.17 -14.84 19.26
C ALA A 75 9.57 -16.26 19.70
N ARG A 76 10.84 -16.46 20.11
CA ARG A 76 11.35 -17.74 20.60
C ARG A 76 10.72 -18.14 21.93
N ARG A 77 10.58 -17.20 22.88
CA ARG A 77 9.93 -17.46 24.17
C ARG A 77 8.45 -17.82 23.99
N MET A 78 7.76 -17.12 23.09
CA MET A 78 6.37 -17.39 22.76
C MET A 78 6.20 -18.77 22.14
N TYR A 79 7.04 -19.13 21.16
CA TYR A 79 7.04 -20.47 20.57
C TYR A 79 7.24 -21.55 21.62
N ASN A 80 8.22 -21.38 22.51
CA ASN A 80 8.48 -22.33 23.58
C ASN A 80 7.29 -22.47 24.54
N ALA A 81 6.68 -21.35 24.97
CA ALA A 81 5.51 -21.36 25.84
C ALA A 81 4.31 -22.08 25.19
N VAL A 82 4.06 -21.82 23.91
CA VAL A 82 2.99 -22.50 23.16
C VAL A 82 3.30 -23.98 23.01
N SER A 83 4.55 -24.35 22.73
CA SER A 83 4.97 -25.75 22.62
C SER A 83 4.78 -26.53 23.93
N GLN A 84 5.06 -25.90 25.07
CA GLN A 84 4.81 -26.48 26.39
C GLN A 84 3.31 -26.60 26.67
N TRP A 85 2.50 -25.64 26.24
CA TRP A 85 1.06 -25.70 26.43
C TRP A 85 0.38 -26.77 25.58
N LEU A 86 0.91 -27.05 24.38
CA LEU A 86 0.42 -28.10 23.47
C LEU A 86 1.10 -29.45 23.68
N SER A 87 1.92 -29.63 24.72
CA SER A 87 2.69 -30.87 24.93
C SER A 87 1.83 -32.11 25.18
N TRP A 88 0.56 -31.92 25.54
CA TRP A 88 -0.42 -33.00 25.75
C TRP A 88 -1.03 -33.53 24.44
N MET A 89 -0.80 -32.86 23.31
CA MET A 89 -1.33 -33.26 22.00
C MET A 89 -0.40 -34.29 21.34
N PRO A 90 -0.87 -35.51 21.02
CA PRO A 90 -0.05 -36.54 20.39
C PRO A 90 0.44 -36.09 19.01
N GLY A 91 1.76 -36.03 18.82
CA GLY A 91 2.43 -35.52 17.60
C GLY A 91 3.24 -34.23 17.82
N GLY A 92 2.87 -33.40 18.80
CA GLY A 92 3.58 -32.17 19.18
C GLY A 92 3.82 -31.14 18.05
N LEU A 93 4.51 -30.04 18.37
CA LEU A 93 5.06 -29.10 17.36
C LEU A 93 6.42 -29.55 16.78
N MET A 94 6.87 -30.75 17.14
CA MET A 94 8.23 -31.25 16.84
C MET A 94 8.51 -31.48 15.35
N HIS A 95 7.51 -31.37 14.47
CA HIS A 95 7.65 -31.59 13.02
C HIS A 95 7.62 -30.29 12.19
N ALA A 96 7.66 -29.11 12.82
CA ALA A 96 7.68 -27.81 12.14
C ALA A 96 9.11 -27.27 11.93
N ASN A 97 10.04 -28.12 11.49
CA ASN A 97 11.37 -27.71 11.02
C ASN A 97 11.60 -28.21 9.60
#